data_AF-A0A7H8KRV1-F1
#
_entry.id   AF-A0A7H8KRV1-F1
#
_cell.length_a   1.000
_cell.length_b   1.000
_cell.length_c   1.000
_cell.angle_alpha   90.00
_cell.angle_beta   90.00
_cell.angle_gamma   90.00
#
_symmetry.space_group_name_H-M   'P 1'
#
loop_
_entity.id
_entity.type
_entity.pdbx_description
1 polymer ?
#
loop_
_entity_poly.entity_id
_entity_poly.type
_entity_poly.pdbx_seq_one_letter_code
_entity_poly.pdbx_strand_id
1 'polypeptide(L)' 'MNQIPLLCPRCGRPQRIVHGEGPHRPVRVVHTETGRESCEEPAEPDGGAAGEAPADV' A
#
# COMPACT_ATOMS: atom_id res chain seq x y z
N MET A 1 -6.38 -28.47 -4.41
CA MET A 1 -5.12 -27.70 -4.47
C MET A 1 -5.10 -26.76 -3.27
N ASN A 2 -4.26 -27.03 -2.27
CA ASN A 2 -4.10 -26.13 -1.13
C ASN A 2 -3.22 -24.97 -1.58
N GLN A 3 -3.83 -23.82 -1.88
CA GLN A 3 -3.08 -22.61 -2.19
C GLN A 3 -2.50 -22.06 -0.87
N ILE A 4 -1.19 -21.85 -0.85
CA ILE A 4 -0.51 -21.19 0.27
C ILE A 4 -0.99 -19.73 0.28
N PRO A 5 -1.55 -19.21 1.37
CA PRO A 5 -2.01 -17.84 1.42
C PRO A 5 -0.82 -16.88 1.31
N LEU A 6 -0.94 -15.90 0.42
CA LEU A 6 0.01 -14.79 0.37
C LEU A 6 -0.25 -13.88 1.56
N LEU A 7 0.82 -13.51 2.28
CA LEU A 7 0.76 -12.63 3.44
C LEU A 7 1.64 -11.41 3.18
N CYS A 8 1.15 -10.23 3.55
CA CYS A 8 1.92 -9.01 3.45
C CYS A 8 3.13 -9.08 4.40
N PRO A 9 4.38 -8.92 3.92
CA PRO A 9 5.56 -9.02 4.77
C PRO A 9 5.67 -7.87 5.79
N ARG A 10 4.87 -6.80 5.62
CA ARG A 10 4.87 -5.63 6.50
C ARG A 10 3.89 -5.74 7.67
N CYS A 11 2.68 -6.26 7.42
CA CYS A 11 1.59 -6.26 8.41
C CYS A 11 0.99 -7.64 8.67
N GLY A 12 1.46 -8.70 7.99
CA GLY A 12 0.97 -10.07 8.13
C GLY A 12 -0.43 -10.33 7.57
N ARG A 13 -1.09 -9.34 6.97
CA ARG A 13 -2.46 -9.48 6.46
C ARG A 13 -2.51 -10.29 5.16
N PRO A 14 -3.59 -11.05 4.90
CA PRO A 14 -3.78 -11.79 3.65
C PRO A 14 -3.74 -10.86 2.42
N GLN A 15 -3.10 -11.35 1.36
CA GLN A 15 -2.98 -10.67 0.07
C GLN A 15 -3.54 -11.53 -1.05
N ARG A 16 -3.93 -10.88 -2.14
CA ARG A 16 -4.35 -11.52 -3.39
C ARG A 16 -3.71 -10.85 -4.59
N ILE A 17 -3.47 -11.64 -5.62
CA ILE A 17 -3.01 -11.16 -6.92
C ILE A 17 -4.23 -10.74 -7.75
N VAL A 18 -4.20 -9.53 -8.29
CA VAL A 18 -5.18 -9.02 -9.23
C VAL A 18 -4.53 -8.95 -10.59
N HIS A 19 -4.98 -9.82 -11.49
CA HIS A 19 -4.61 -9.79 -12.90
C HIS A 19 -5.49 -8.75 -13.60
N GLY A 20 -4.90 -7.83 -14.34
CA GLY A 20 -5.68 -6.90 -15.15
C GLY A 20 -6.32 -7.61 -16.34
N GLU A 21 -7.53 -7.21 -16.70
CA GLU A 21 -8.20 -7.65 -17.92
C GLU A 21 -7.58 -6.97 -19.13
N GLY A 22 -6.52 -7.58 -19.69
CA GLY A 22 -5.91 -7.17 -20.95
C GLY A 22 -4.40 -7.40 -21.01
N PRO A 23 -3.82 -7.51 -22.22
CA PRO A 23 -2.41 -7.86 -22.43
C PRO A 23 -1.41 -6.84 -21.89
N HIS A 24 -1.86 -5.60 -21.64
CA HIS A 24 -1.00 -4.51 -21.17
C HIS A 24 -1.35 -4.02 -19.76
N ARG A 25 -2.24 -4.70 -19.03
CA ARG A 25 -2.55 -4.28 -17.67
C ARG A 25 -1.58 -4.93 -16.67
N PRO A 26 -0.98 -4.14 -15.76
CA PRO A 26 -0.04 -4.66 -14.78
C PRO A 26 -0.73 -5.60 -13.79
N VAL A 27 -0.02 -6.66 -13.38
CA VAL A 27 -0.40 -7.50 -12.25
C VAL A 27 -0.14 -6.73 -10.96
N ARG A 28 -1.11 -6.70 -10.05
CA ARG A 28 -0.99 -6.03 -8.75
C ARG A 28 -1.20 -7.00 -7.60
N VAL A 29 -0.57 -6.72 -6.47
CA VAL A 29 -0.77 -7.49 -5.22
C VAL A 29 -1.41 -6.56 -4.20
N VAL A 30 -2.62 -6.89 -3.78
CA VAL A 30 -3.40 -6.07 -2.85
C VAL A 30 -3.76 -6.85 -1.61
N HIS A 31 -3.97 -6.17 -0.49
CA HIS A 31 -4.59 -6.78 0.68
C HIS A 31 -6.00 -7.26 0.32
N THR A 32 -6.33 -8.48 0.74
CA THR A 32 -7.64 -9.08 0.46
C THR A 32 -8.77 -8.27 1.08
N GLU A 33 -8.53 -7.68 2.26
CA GLU A 33 -9.52 -6.93 3.02
C GLU A 33 -9.72 -5.51 2.50
N THR A 34 -8.64 -4.78 2.21
CA THR A 34 -8.72 -3.36 1.84
C THR A 34 -8.72 -3.11 0.34
N GLY A 35 -8.28 -4.10 -0.46
CA GLY A 35 -8.05 -3.93 -1.90
C GLY A 35 -6.92 -2.97 -2.24
N ARG A 36 -6.10 -2.55 -1.27
CA ARG A 36 -4.98 -1.62 -1.44
C ARG A 36 -3.63 -2.33 -1.39
N GLU A 37 -2.66 -1.80 -2.12
CA GLU A 37 -1.26 -2.30 -2.16
C GLU A 37 -0.49 -1.87 -0.89
N SER A 38 -0.82 -0.68 -0.37
CA SER A 38 -0.21 -0.14 0.85
C SER A 38 -0.83 -0.72 2.11
N CYS A 39 0.01 -0.89 3.14
CA CYS A 39 -0.47 -1.04 4.50
C CYS A 39 -1.12 0.28 4.93
N GLU A 40 -2.09 0.22 5.83
CA GLU A 40 -2.50 1.42 6.52
C GLU A 40 -1.30 1.88 7.35
N GLU A 41 -0.73 3.02 6.98
CA GLU A 41 0.22 3.70 7.86
C GLU A 41 -0.57 4.10 9.11
N PRO A 42 0.02 3.97 10.32
CA PRO A 42 -0.59 4.59 11.48
C PRO A 42 -0.86 6.04 11.12
N ALA A 43 -2.08 6.53 11.36
CA ALA A 43 -2.40 7.92 11.13
C ALA A 43 -1.36 8.75 11.90
N GLU A 44 -0.45 9.39 11.18
CA GLU A 44 0.48 10.35 11.75
C GLU A 44 -0.38 11.33 12.56
N PRO A 45 -0.10 11.55 13.86
CA PRO A 45 -0.81 12.59 14.58
C PRO A 45 -0.51 13.91 13.85
N ASP A 46 -1.57 14.63 13.49
CA ASP A 46 -1.55 15.96 12.89
C ASP A 46 -0.46 16.82 13.54
N GLY A 47 0.64 17.04 12.81
CA GLY A 47 1.90 17.44 13.42
C GLY A 47 2.85 18.07 12.42
N GLY A 48 2.57 19.31 12.03
CA GLY A 48 3.59 20.17 11.43
C GLY A 48 3.05 21.18 10.44
N ALA A 49 2.64 22.34 10.98
CA ALA A 49 2.38 23.55 10.21
C ALA A 49 3.56 23.89 9.28
N ALA A 50 3.20 24.51 8.16
CA ALA A 50 4.07 25.17 7.20
C ALA A 50 5.30 25.84 7.85
N GLY A 51 6.48 25.28 7.60
CA GLY A 51 7.76 25.93 7.84
C GLY A 51 8.26 26.53 6.54
N GLU A 52 7.91 27.79 6.31
CA GLU A 52 8.45 28.65 5.26
C GLU A 52 9.99 28.65 5.34
N ALA A 53 10.66 28.35 4.22
CA ALA A 53 12.12 28.39 4.15
C ALA A 53 12.59 29.86 4.26
N PRO A 54 13.56 30.21 5.12
CA PRO A 54 14.11 31.55 5.12
C PRO A 54 14.90 31.76 3.83
N ALA A 55 14.58 32.82 3.10
CA ALA A 55 15.38 33.31 1.97
C ALA A 55 16.76 33.78 2.49
N ASP A 56 17.81 33.22 1.90
CA ASP A 56 19.21 33.63 2.13
C ASP A 56 19.50 34.94 1.36
N VAL A 57 20.24 35.84 2.00
CA VAL A 57 20.51 37.25 1.64
C VAL A 57 21.78 37.42 0.82
#